data_AF-B2AK04-F1
#
_entry.id   AF-B2AK04-F1
#
_cell.length_a   1.000
_cell.length_b   1.000
_cell.length_c   1.000
_cell.angle_alpha   90.00
_cell.angle_beta   90.00
_cell.angle_gamma   90.00
#
_symmetry.space_group_name_H-M   'P 1'
#
loop_
_entity.id
_entity.type
_entity.pdbx_description
1 polymer ?
#
loop_
_entity_poly.entity_id
_entity_poly.type
_entity_poly.pdbx_seq_one_letter_code
_entity_poly.pdbx_strand_id
1 'polypeptide(L)'
;MLSTMQLSLFPHATIPRPDASEPVLLLMACSSTKLDRDARAIDLYRGVMYESYRAHVRSDAAPRVLILSARHGFLQPDTKIAPYDEPMTRQRADQMVADLSRYLRPAAWPTRIGKVMLAGGKEYRRVMHAALARQYGPTLPALQETSGGIGMQRSQLGAFLDGLTSVFRHRIGQHANGTPLYRGYGWIEAGAIATLLYRAAPALPSRQARVLSVFQGPGGPTADVEVEEFVRGRAKICPRWVSVRDLHPSTEVLA
;
A
#
# COMPACT_ATOMS: atom_id res chain seq x y z
N MET A 1 -5.08 -59.53 -15.67
CA MET A 1 -5.31 -58.46 -14.67
C MET A 1 -5.47 -57.16 -15.44
N LEU A 2 -6.70 -56.65 -15.56
CA LEU A 2 -7.05 -55.48 -16.35
C LEU A 2 -6.70 -54.21 -15.57
N SER A 3 -5.84 -53.37 -16.14
CA SER A 3 -5.41 -52.08 -15.59
C SER A 3 -6.50 -51.03 -15.79
N THR A 4 -7.06 -50.53 -14.69
CA THR A 4 -8.03 -49.44 -14.71
C THR A 4 -7.27 -48.11 -14.82
N MET A 5 -7.19 -47.56 -16.03
CA MET A 5 -6.74 -46.18 -16.21
C MET A 5 -7.85 -45.22 -15.75
N GLN A 6 -7.67 -44.63 -14.57
CA GLN A 6 -8.49 -43.53 -14.11
C GLN A 6 -7.99 -42.22 -14.76
N LEU A 7 -8.63 -41.84 -15.88
CA LEU A 7 -8.49 -40.52 -16.48
C LEU A 7 -9.04 -39.47 -15.53
N SER A 8 -8.17 -38.66 -14.93
CA SER A 8 -8.57 -37.41 -14.28
C SER A 8 -8.88 -36.40 -15.36
N LEU A 9 -10.17 -36.33 -15.75
CA LEU A 9 -10.73 -35.23 -16.53
C LEU A 9 -10.71 -33.96 -15.66
N PHE A 10 -10.31 -32.85 -16.27
CA PHE A 10 -10.24 -31.48 -15.75
C PHE A 10 -8.95 -31.11 -14.99
N PRO A 11 -8.07 -30.27 -15.58
CA PRO A 11 -7.20 -29.44 -14.77
C PRO A 11 -8.11 -28.50 -13.96
N HIS A 12 -8.08 -28.61 -12.64
CA HIS A 12 -8.51 -27.51 -11.79
C HIS A 12 -7.64 -26.32 -12.16
N ALA A 13 -8.21 -25.38 -12.93
CA ALA A 13 -7.66 -24.05 -13.07
C ALA A 13 -7.58 -23.49 -11.65
N THR A 14 -6.38 -23.57 -11.08
CA THR A 14 -6.08 -22.96 -9.80
C THR A 14 -6.19 -21.47 -10.09
N ILE A 15 -7.33 -20.86 -9.73
CA ILE A 15 -7.46 -19.41 -9.73
C ILE A 15 -6.29 -18.92 -8.87
N PRO A 16 -5.33 -18.16 -9.43
CA PRO A 16 -4.22 -17.65 -8.64
C PRO A 16 -4.83 -16.81 -7.52
N ARG A 17 -4.64 -17.23 -6.27
CA ARG A 17 -4.89 -16.34 -5.15
C ARG A 17 -4.01 -15.10 -5.39
N PRO A 18 -4.54 -13.88 -5.24
CA PRO A 18 -3.71 -12.69 -5.37
C PRO A 18 -2.50 -12.87 -4.45
N ASP A 19 -1.30 -12.82 -5.02
CA ASP A 19 -0.07 -12.87 -4.25
C ASP A 19 -0.11 -11.69 -3.27
N ALA A 20 0.32 -11.92 -2.02
CA ALA A 20 0.41 -10.88 -1.01
C ALA A 20 1.35 -9.73 -1.41
N SER A 21 2.09 -9.90 -2.51
CA SER A 21 2.94 -8.89 -3.14
C SER A 21 2.23 -7.98 -4.16
N GLU A 22 1.01 -8.30 -4.61
CA GLU A 22 0.31 -7.51 -5.63
C GLU A 22 -0.11 -6.14 -5.07
N PRO A 23 0.02 -5.05 -5.86
CA PRO A 23 -0.16 -3.71 -5.33
C PRO A 23 -1.61 -3.46 -4.94
N VAL A 24 -1.77 -2.73 -3.84
CA VAL A 24 -3.07 -2.23 -3.38
C VAL A 24 -3.40 -0.94 -4.13
N LEU A 25 -4.59 -0.87 -4.73
CA LEU A 25 -5.07 0.30 -5.46
C LEU A 25 -6.19 0.99 -4.66
N LEU A 26 -6.04 2.29 -4.40
CA LEU A 26 -7.06 3.16 -3.82
C LEU A 26 -7.51 4.16 -4.89
N LEU A 27 -8.79 4.08 -5.27
CA LEU A 27 -9.44 5.05 -6.14
C LEU A 27 -10.23 6.06 -5.28
N MET A 28 -9.85 7.33 -5.31
CA MET A 28 -10.50 8.39 -4.54
C MET A 28 -11.30 9.33 -5.43
N ALA A 29 -12.48 9.74 -4.99
CA ALA A 29 -13.23 10.84 -5.60
C ALA A 29 -12.51 12.18 -5.37
N CYS A 30 -12.63 13.12 -6.30
CA CYS A 30 -12.22 14.51 -6.05
C CYS A 30 -13.10 15.16 -4.97
N SER A 31 -12.62 16.27 -4.41
CA SER A 31 -13.33 17.03 -3.36
C SER A 31 -13.86 18.36 -3.90
N SER A 32 -15.02 18.80 -3.40
CA SER A 32 -15.49 20.17 -3.61
C SER A 32 -14.56 21.18 -2.96
N THR A 33 -14.11 20.92 -1.72
CA THR A 33 -13.13 21.72 -0.99
C THR A 33 -11.74 21.56 -1.59
N LYS A 34 -11.17 22.67 -2.08
CA LYS A 34 -9.86 22.73 -2.74
C LYS A 34 -9.03 23.88 -2.18
N LEU A 35 -7.71 23.82 -2.33
CA LEU A 35 -6.87 25.03 -2.22
C LEU A 35 -7.27 26.03 -3.32
N ASP A 36 -6.96 27.29 -3.11
CA ASP A 36 -7.21 28.42 -4.03
C ASP A 36 -6.07 28.65 -5.04
N ARG A 37 -5.11 27.74 -5.10
CA ARG A 37 -3.91 27.80 -5.94
C ARG A 37 -3.59 26.45 -6.54
N ASP A 38 -2.81 26.49 -7.63
CA ASP A 38 -2.27 25.29 -8.26
C ASP A 38 -1.51 24.43 -7.25
N ALA A 39 -1.86 23.15 -7.22
CA ALA A 39 -1.22 22.18 -6.35
C ALA A 39 -1.28 20.79 -6.98
N ARG A 40 -0.49 19.87 -6.43
CA ARG A 40 -0.63 18.44 -6.73
C ARG A 40 -2.04 18.00 -6.35
N ALA A 41 -2.68 17.14 -7.14
CA ALA A 41 -4.06 16.72 -6.91
C ALA A 41 -4.31 16.23 -5.46
N ILE A 42 -3.39 15.46 -4.89
CA ILE A 42 -3.49 14.95 -3.51
C ILE A 42 -3.44 16.05 -2.43
N ASP A 43 -2.79 17.17 -2.74
CA ASP A 43 -2.64 18.33 -1.85
C ASP A 43 -3.74 19.37 -2.09
N LEU A 44 -4.19 19.51 -3.35
CA LEU A 44 -5.27 20.40 -3.78
C LEU A 44 -6.56 20.06 -3.05
N TYR A 45 -6.95 18.78 -3.00
CA TYR A 45 -8.21 18.36 -2.40
C TYR A 45 -8.12 18.34 -0.86
N ARG A 46 -9.04 19.06 -0.22
CA ARG A 46 -9.03 19.32 1.24
C ARG A 46 -10.23 18.76 2.00
N GLY A 47 -11.22 18.15 1.33
CA GLY A 47 -12.39 17.63 2.02
C GLY A 47 -12.09 16.46 2.98
N VAL A 48 -13.07 16.14 3.83
CA VAL A 48 -12.94 15.20 4.97
C VAL A 48 -12.44 13.79 4.62
N MET A 49 -12.65 13.31 3.39
CA MET A 49 -12.07 12.04 2.93
C MET A 49 -10.55 12.13 2.76
N TYR A 50 -10.03 13.27 2.30
CA TYR A 50 -8.58 13.50 2.18
C TYR A 50 -7.92 13.75 3.53
N GLU A 51 -8.63 14.34 4.49
CA GLU A 51 -8.19 14.40 5.88
C GLU A 51 -8.07 13.00 6.47
N SER A 52 -9.08 12.16 6.27
CA SER A 52 -9.08 10.76 6.76
C SER A 52 -7.98 9.94 6.07
N TYR A 53 -7.79 10.11 4.75
CA TYR A 53 -6.66 9.52 4.04
C TYR A 53 -5.32 9.92 4.67
N ARG A 54 -5.09 11.22 4.92
CA ARG A 54 -3.84 11.72 5.53
C ARG A 54 -3.62 11.23 6.96
N ALA A 55 -4.71 11.06 7.73
CA ALA A 55 -4.63 10.58 9.10
C ALA A 55 -4.25 9.10 9.21
N HIS A 56 -4.61 8.28 8.21
CA HIS A 56 -4.45 6.83 8.26
C HIS A 56 -3.41 6.27 7.30
N VAL A 57 -3.02 7.01 6.25
CA VAL A 57 -2.00 6.53 5.32
C VAL A 57 -0.66 6.42 6.03
N ARG A 58 -0.10 5.21 6.04
CA ARG A 58 1.24 4.96 6.55
C ARG A 58 2.21 4.89 5.38
N SER A 59 3.33 5.60 5.47
CA SER A 59 4.35 5.63 4.41
C SER A 59 4.86 4.23 4.02
N ASP A 60 4.80 3.29 4.96
CA ASP A 60 5.31 1.95 4.79
C ASP A 60 4.34 0.93 4.17
N ALA A 61 3.06 1.28 4.12
CA ALA A 61 1.99 0.47 3.57
C ALA A 61 1.11 1.30 2.60
N ALA A 62 1.66 2.41 2.06
CA ALA A 62 0.91 3.34 1.25
C ALA A 62 0.39 2.65 -0.03
N PRO A 63 -0.93 2.68 -0.30
CA PRO A 63 -1.48 2.11 -1.52
C PRO A 63 -1.06 2.97 -2.73
N ARG A 64 -1.16 2.40 -3.93
CA ARG A 64 -1.17 3.19 -5.16
C ARG A 64 -2.49 3.96 -5.20
N VAL A 65 -2.42 5.28 -5.25
CA VAL A 65 -3.61 6.15 -5.28
C VAL A 65 -3.83 6.67 -6.70
N LEU A 66 -5.08 6.60 -7.17
CA LEU A 66 -5.54 7.39 -8.32
C LEU A 66 -6.78 8.19 -7.91
N ILE A 67 -6.88 9.42 -8.41
CA ILE A 67 -7.98 10.32 -8.07
C ILE A 67 -8.89 10.49 -9.27
N LEU A 68 -10.18 10.19 -9.13
CA LEU A 68 -11.20 10.48 -10.13
C LEU A 68 -11.71 11.91 -9.96
N SER A 69 -11.30 12.78 -10.87
CA SER A 69 -11.81 14.14 -11.03
C SER A 69 -12.99 14.19 -12.00
N ALA A 70 -14.06 14.89 -11.63
CA ALA A 70 -15.16 15.16 -12.55
C ALA A 70 -14.71 15.96 -13.78
N ARG A 71 -13.76 16.89 -13.62
CA ARG A 71 -13.22 17.68 -14.73
C ARG A 71 -12.19 16.92 -15.55
N HIS A 72 -11.21 16.35 -14.85
CA HIS A 72 -9.96 15.90 -15.46
C HIS A 72 -9.88 14.37 -15.69
N GLY A 73 -10.88 13.59 -15.25
CA GLY A 73 -10.77 12.14 -15.28
C GLY A 73 -9.84 11.59 -14.19
N PHE A 74 -9.18 10.47 -14.46
CA PHE A 74 -8.26 9.85 -13.52
C PHE A 74 -6.90 10.55 -13.50
N LEU A 75 -6.49 10.98 -12.31
CA LEU A 75 -5.26 11.70 -12.05
C LEU A 75 -4.32 10.89 -11.17
N GLN A 76 -3.02 11.06 -11.40
CA GLN A 76 -2.02 10.67 -10.42
C GLN A 76 -1.98 11.68 -9.26
N PRO A 77 -1.63 11.25 -8.02
CA PRO A 77 -1.63 12.11 -6.84
C PRO A 77 -0.79 13.38 -6.99
N ASP A 78 0.30 13.29 -7.76
CA ASP A 78 1.28 14.34 -8.03
C ASP A 78 0.95 15.24 -9.22
N THR A 79 -0.11 14.95 -9.98
CA THR A 79 -0.53 15.77 -11.11
C THR A 79 -0.88 17.18 -10.61
N LYS A 80 -0.18 18.20 -11.11
CA LYS A 80 -0.50 19.60 -10.78
C LYS A 80 -1.75 20.05 -11.52
N ILE A 81 -2.73 20.57 -10.80
CA ILE A 81 -3.98 21.09 -11.34
C ILE A 81 -4.41 22.36 -10.60
N ALA A 82 -5.08 23.26 -11.32
CA ALA A 82 -5.69 24.47 -10.78
C ALA A 82 -7.01 24.15 -10.04
N PRO A 83 -7.44 25.00 -9.09
CA PRO A 83 -8.78 24.89 -8.50
C PRO A 83 -9.88 24.97 -9.57
N TYR A 84 -10.97 24.25 -9.31
CA TYR A 84 -12.11 24.22 -10.20
C TYR A 84 -13.40 23.89 -9.46
N ASP A 85 -14.53 24.25 -10.09
CA ASP A 85 -15.85 23.82 -9.67
C ASP A 85 -16.53 23.03 -10.79
N GLU A 86 -16.67 21.72 -10.56
CA GLU A 86 -17.36 20.79 -11.46
C GLU A 86 -17.78 19.56 -10.64
N PRO A 87 -19.09 19.40 -10.36
CA PRO A 87 -19.58 18.27 -9.60
C PRO A 87 -19.71 17.01 -10.47
N MET A 88 -19.50 15.83 -9.87
CA MET A 88 -19.83 14.54 -10.49
C MET A 88 -21.33 14.29 -10.42
N THR A 89 -22.07 14.89 -11.34
CA THR A 89 -23.50 14.59 -11.53
C THR A 89 -23.68 13.22 -12.19
N ARG A 90 -24.91 12.69 -12.16
CA ARG A 90 -25.25 11.47 -12.89
C ARG A 90 -24.95 11.59 -14.39
N GLN A 91 -25.34 12.71 -15.00
CA GLN A 91 -25.07 12.99 -16.41
C GLN A 91 -23.56 13.04 -16.69
N ARG A 92 -22.78 13.64 -15.79
CA ARG A 92 -21.32 13.66 -15.93
C ARG A 92 -20.72 12.26 -15.86
N ALA A 93 -21.18 11.44 -14.92
CA ALA A 93 -20.77 10.04 -14.83
C ALA A 93 -21.18 9.25 -16.09
N ASP A 94 -22.39 9.48 -16.64
CA ASP A 94 -22.83 8.86 -17.90
C ASP A 94 -21.90 9.20 -19.07
N GLN A 95 -21.55 10.48 -19.23
CA GLN A 95 -20.59 10.93 -20.24
C GLN A 95 -19.22 10.28 -20.07
N MET A 96 -18.73 10.20 -18.83
CA MET A 96 -17.43 9.61 -18.54
C MET A 96 -17.41 8.10 -18.79
N VAL A 97 -18.49 7.39 -18.50
CA VAL A 97 -18.60 5.95 -18.81
C VAL A 97 -18.66 5.73 -20.32
N ALA A 98 -19.40 6.57 -21.05
CA ALA A 98 -19.53 6.46 -22.51
C ALA A 98 -18.21 6.70 -23.26
N ASP A 99 -17.37 7.64 -22.78
CA ASP A 99 -16.07 7.96 -23.37
C ASP A 99 -14.91 7.69 -22.39
N LEU A 100 -14.96 6.54 -21.72
CA LEU A 100 -14.04 6.21 -20.62
C LEU A 100 -12.57 6.27 -21.02
N SER A 101 -12.24 5.91 -22.26
CA SER A 101 -10.86 5.89 -22.75
C SER A 101 -10.17 7.25 -22.66
N ARG A 102 -10.91 8.34 -22.86
CA ARG A 102 -10.43 9.72 -22.75
C ARG A 102 -10.04 10.10 -21.33
N TYR A 103 -10.74 9.55 -20.34
CA TYR A 103 -10.56 9.90 -18.92
C TYR A 103 -9.54 9.02 -18.20
N LEU A 104 -9.03 7.96 -18.82
CA LEU A 104 -8.02 7.08 -18.21
C LEU A 104 -6.59 7.64 -18.29
N ARG A 105 -6.35 8.65 -19.14
CA ARG A 105 -5.05 9.31 -19.33
C ARG A 105 -5.05 10.65 -18.56
N PRO A 106 -3.96 11.06 -17.89
CA PRO A 106 -2.61 10.48 -17.85
C PRO A 106 -2.33 9.56 -16.64
N ALA A 107 -3.35 8.95 -16.04
CA ALA A 107 -3.17 8.10 -14.87
C ALA A 107 -2.23 6.91 -15.12
N ALA A 108 -1.29 6.68 -14.21
CA ALA A 108 -0.41 5.51 -14.20
C ALA A 108 -1.09 4.34 -13.48
N TRP A 109 -1.97 3.64 -14.20
CA TRP A 109 -2.60 2.43 -13.70
C TRP A 109 -1.57 1.31 -13.48
N PRO A 110 -1.56 0.64 -12.32
CA PRO A 110 -0.73 -0.54 -12.11
C PRO A 110 -1.05 -1.63 -13.14
N THR A 111 -0.05 -2.38 -13.61
CA THR A 111 -0.27 -3.49 -14.56
C THR A 111 -1.05 -4.65 -13.95
N ARG A 112 -0.91 -4.87 -12.64
CA ARG A 112 -1.61 -5.87 -11.85
C ARG A 112 -2.10 -5.24 -10.55
N ILE A 113 -3.13 -5.83 -9.94
CA ILE A 113 -3.74 -5.37 -8.69
C ILE A 113 -4.13 -6.56 -7.82
N GLY A 114 -3.92 -6.43 -6.51
CA GLY A 114 -4.30 -7.45 -5.52
C GLY A 114 -5.58 -7.08 -4.77
N LYS A 115 -5.59 -5.90 -4.14
CA LYS A 115 -6.71 -5.37 -3.36
C LYS A 115 -7.08 -3.98 -3.88
N VAL A 116 -8.38 -3.67 -3.92
CA VAL A 116 -8.89 -2.39 -4.41
C VAL A 116 -9.87 -1.77 -3.42
N MET A 117 -9.79 -0.46 -3.22
CA MET A 117 -10.78 0.34 -2.49
C MET A 117 -11.32 1.47 -3.36
N LEU A 118 -12.65 1.58 -3.45
CA LEU A 118 -13.35 2.71 -4.07
C LEU A 118 -13.85 3.67 -3.00
N ALA A 119 -13.21 4.81 -2.86
CA ALA A 119 -13.58 5.86 -1.91
C ALA A 119 -14.29 7.01 -2.62
N GLY A 120 -15.63 7.01 -2.57
CA GLY A 120 -16.43 8.05 -3.22
C GLY A 120 -17.93 7.83 -3.17
N GLY A 121 -18.67 8.88 -3.55
CA GLY A 121 -20.11 8.80 -3.74
C GLY A 121 -20.52 7.86 -4.87
N LYS A 122 -21.81 7.52 -4.93
CA LYS A 122 -22.39 6.56 -5.88
C LYS A 122 -21.95 6.79 -7.34
N GLU A 123 -22.04 8.03 -7.82
CA GLU A 123 -21.70 8.35 -9.22
C GLU A 123 -20.19 8.22 -9.50
N TYR A 124 -19.32 8.57 -8.54
CA TYR A 124 -17.89 8.31 -8.67
C TYR A 124 -17.59 6.82 -8.74
N ARG A 125 -18.16 6.03 -7.82
CA ARG A 125 -17.94 4.58 -7.77
C ARG A 125 -18.36 3.91 -9.07
N ARG A 126 -19.47 4.36 -9.67
CA ARG A 126 -19.93 3.85 -10.97
C ARG A 126 -18.89 4.02 -12.09
N VAL A 127 -18.26 5.18 -12.17
CA VAL A 127 -17.16 5.43 -13.15
C VAL A 127 -15.91 4.60 -12.78
N MET A 128 -15.59 4.50 -11.49
CA MET A 128 -14.45 3.67 -11.02
C MET A 128 -14.63 2.19 -11.35
N HIS A 129 -15.83 1.63 -11.17
CA HIS A 129 -16.17 0.27 -11.58
C HIS A 129 -15.96 0.07 -13.08
N ALA A 130 -16.45 0.98 -13.91
CA ALA A 130 -16.25 0.91 -15.37
C ALA A 130 -14.76 0.97 -15.75
N ALA A 131 -13.97 1.83 -15.08
CA ALA A 131 -12.53 1.94 -15.26
C ALA A 131 -11.80 0.64 -14.91
N LEU A 132 -12.12 0.03 -13.76
CA LEU A 132 -11.52 -1.23 -13.34
C LEU A 132 -11.89 -2.37 -14.29
N ALA A 133 -13.16 -2.49 -14.67
CA ALA A 133 -13.62 -3.50 -15.62
C ALA A 133 -12.89 -3.41 -16.96
N ARG A 134 -12.61 -2.18 -17.42
CA ARG A 134 -11.85 -1.94 -18.64
C ARG A 134 -10.36 -2.28 -18.51
N GLN A 135 -9.73 -1.97 -17.37
CA GLN A 135 -8.28 -2.16 -17.18
C GLN A 135 -7.90 -3.59 -16.81
N TYR A 136 -8.75 -4.27 -16.03
CA TYR A 136 -8.41 -5.54 -15.38
C TYR A 136 -9.41 -6.66 -15.69
N GLY A 137 -10.49 -6.37 -16.40
CA GLY A 137 -11.60 -7.30 -16.62
C GLY A 137 -12.65 -7.26 -15.48
N PRO A 138 -13.74 -8.01 -15.63
CA PRO A 138 -14.93 -7.88 -14.77
C PRO A 138 -14.76 -8.49 -13.37
N THR A 139 -13.79 -9.40 -13.17
CA THR A 139 -13.62 -10.13 -11.91
C THR A 139 -12.41 -9.59 -11.16
N LEU A 140 -12.66 -8.94 -10.02
CA LEU A 140 -11.61 -8.39 -9.15
C LEU A 140 -11.48 -9.25 -7.88
N PRO A 141 -10.27 -9.67 -7.49
CA PRO A 141 -10.10 -10.65 -6.42
C PRO A 141 -10.40 -10.13 -5.00
N ALA A 142 -10.30 -8.81 -4.76
CA ALA A 142 -10.62 -8.21 -3.46
C ALA A 142 -11.01 -6.72 -3.59
N LEU A 143 -12.25 -6.44 -3.99
CA LEU A 143 -12.81 -5.09 -4.10
C LEU A 143 -13.59 -4.70 -2.84
N GLN A 144 -13.27 -3.54 -2.27
CA GLN A 144 -14.06 -2.86 -1.25
C GLN A 144 -14.52 -1.50 -1.78
N GLU A 145 -15.65 -1.01 -1.29
CA GLU A 145 -16.15 0.30 -1.67
C GLU A 145 -16.86 0.99 -0.50
N THR A 146 -16.72 2.31 -0.44
CA THR A 146 -17.36 3.12 0.59
C THR A 146 -18.88 3.13 0.42
N SER A 147 -19.60 2.92 1.51
CA SER A 147 -21.08 2.97 1.56
C SER A 147 -21.58 3.75 2.78
N GLY A 148 -22.86 4.10 2.79
CA GLY A 148 -23.47 4.89 3.86
C GLY A 148 -23.13 6.39 3.82
N GLY A 149 -23.43 7.09 4.91
CA GLY A 149 -23.15 8.52 5.08
C GLY A 149 -21.66 8.83 5.25
N ILE A 150 -21.28 10.11 5.16
CA ILE A 150 -19.87 10.53 5.09
C ILE A 150 -19.02 10.04 6.28
N GLY A 151 -19.58 10.01 7.50
CA GLY A 151 -18.87 9.48 8.67
C GLY A 151 -18.52 7.99 8.56
N MET A 152 -19.46 7.17 8.04
CA MET A 152 -19.22 5.75 7.79
C MET A 152 -18.18 5.53 6.71
N GLN A 153 -18.25 6.31 5.62
CA GLN A 153 -17.26 6.22 4.53
C GLN A 153 -15.84 6.57 5.00
N ARG A 154 -15.70 7.57 5.87
CA ARG A 154 -14.42 7.93 6.49
C ARG A 154 -13.86 6.80 7.35
N SER A 155 -14.70 6.19 8.19
CA SER A 155 -14.33 5.03 9.02
C SER A 155 -13.89 3.84 8.16
N GLN A 156 -14.62 3.53 7.08
CA GLN A 156 -14.27 2.47 6.14
C GLN A 156 -12.93 2.74 5.44
N LEU A 157 -12.65 3.97 5.03
CA LEU A 157 -11.36 4.35 4.45
C LEU A 157 -10.23 4.21 5.48
N GLY A 158 -10.43 4.66 6.71
CA GLY A 158 -9.46 4.52 7.79
C GLY A 158 -9.12 3.05 8.06
N ALA A 159 -10.16 2.23 8.31
CA ALA A 159 -9.98 0.79 8.53
C ALA A 159 -9.31 0.07 7.34
N PHE A 160 -9.61 0.48 6.11
CA PHE A 160 -8.93 -0.07 4.93
C PHE A 160 -7.43 0.23 4.94
N LEU A 161 -7.05 1.48 5.22
CA LEU A 161 -5.66 1.95 5.26
C LEU A 161 -4.89 1.34 6.44
N ASP A 162 -5.50 1.29 7.63
CA ASP A 162 -4.91 0.71 8.84
C ASP A 162 -4.67 -0.79 8.68
N GLY A 163 -5.53 -1.47 7.92
CA GLY A 163 -5.43 -2.89 7.61
C GLY A 163 -4.43 -3.25 6.49
N LEU A 164 -3.71 -2.28 5.93
CA LEU A 164 -2.68 -2.56 4.92
C LEU A 164 -1.41 -3.10 5.58
N THR A 165 -0.91 -4.21 5.04
CA THR A 165 0.35 -4.81 5.45
C THR A 165 1.51 -4.11 4.75
N SER A 166 2.57 -3.81 5.50
CA SER A 166 3.79 -3.30 4.92
C SER A 166 4.39 -4.30 3.92
N VAL A 167 4.97 -3.78 2.84
CA VAL A 167 5.59 -4.59 1.78
C VAL A 167 7.10 -4.48 1.81
N PHE A 168 7.79 -5.53 1.34
CA PHE A 168 9.22 -5.48 1.07
C PHE A 168 9.49 -4.60 -0.17
N ARG A 169 10.51 -3.77 -0.10
CA ARG A 169 10.85 -2.76 -1.12
C ARG A 169 12.30 -2.88 -1.54
N HIS A 170 12.52 -2.75 -2.85
CA HIS A 170 13.83 -2.79 -3.52
C HIS A 170 14.64 -4.05 -3.20
N ARG A 171 14.50 -5.10 -4.01
CA ARG A 171 15.36 -6.28 -3.88
C ARG A 171 16.82 -5.89 -4.13
N ILE A 172 17.70 -6.20 -3.19
CA ILE A 172 19.14 -5.86 -3.22
C ILE A 172 20.04 -7.09 -3.32
N GLY A 173 19.49 -8.30 -3.17
CA GLY A 173 20.26 -9.53 -3.28
C GLY A 173 19.47 -10.75 -2.85
N GLN A 174 20.21 -11.76 -2.37
CA GLN A 174 19.66 -12.97 -1.77
C GLN A 174 20.70 -13.62 -0.86
N HIS A 175 20.23 -14.34 0.17
CA HIS A 175 21.06 -15.23 0.96
C HIS A 175 21.53 -16.44 0.13
N ALA A 176 22.52 -17.18 0.64
CA ALA A 176 23.04 -18.39 -0.02
C ALA A 176 21.99 -19.47 -0.25
N ASN A 177 20.94 -19.53 0.59
CA ASN A 177 19.81 -20.44 0.44
C ASN A 177 18.73 -19.94 -0.55
N GLY A 178 18.97 -18.82 -1.25
CA GLY A 178 18.06 -18.23 -2.22
C GLY A 178 17.00 -17.28 -1.63
N THR A 179 16.92 -17.09 -0.31
CA THR A 179 15.98 -16.15 0.30
C THR A 179 16.28 -14.71 -0.17
N PRO A 180 15.32 -13.99 -0.81
CA PRO A 180 15.56 -12.64 -1.30
C PRO A 180 15.82 -11.63 -0.18
N LEU A 181 16.78 -10.74 -0.41
CA LEU A 181 17.12 -9.61 0.45
C LEU A 181 16.55 -8.32 -0.14
N TYR A 182 16.01 -7.46 0.71
CA TYR A 182 15.39 -6.20 0.35
C TYR A 182 16.01 -5.03 1.12
N ARG A 183 15.97 -3.85 0.51
CA ARG A 183 16.45 -2.61 1.13
C ARG A 183 15.53 -2.15 2.25
N GLY A 184 14.22 -2.36 2.15
CA GLY A 184 13.28 -1.87 3.16
C GLY A 184 12.02 -2.72 3.30
N TYR A 185 11.40 -2.60 4.47
CA TYR A 185 10.14 -3.22 4.83
C TYR A 185 9.52 -2.36 5.91
N GLY A 186 8.23 -2.04 5.85
CA GLY A 186 7.70 -1.20 6.91
C GLY A 186 8.36 0.18 6.89
N TRP A 187 8.48 0.78 8.07
CA TRP A 187 9.17 2.05 8.29
C TRP A 187 10.70 1.90 8.25
N ILE A 188 11.22 0.67 8.18
CA ILE A 188 12.64 0.38 8.32
C ILE A 188 13.32 0.16 6.96
N GLU A 189 14.54 0.66 6.84
CA GLU A 189 15.38 0.54 5.65
C GLU A 189 16.85 0.30 5.99
N ALA A 190 17.60 -0.27 5.06
CA ALA A 190 19.03 -0.46 5.16
C ALA A 190 19.73 0.89 5.38
N GLY A 191 20.59 0.94 6.40
CA GLY A 191 21.25 2.14 6.88
C GLY A 191 20.57 2.78 8.10
N ALA A 192 19.29 2.48 8.36
CA ALA A 192 18.58 3.03 9.51
C ALA A 192 19.19 2.55 10.84
N ILE A 193 19.20 3.44 11.83
CA ILE A 193 19.50 3.12 13.22
C ILE A 193 18.17 2.98 13.96
N ALA A 194 18.00 1.84 14.65
CA ALA A 194 16.78 1.51 15.38
C ALA A 194 17.10 1.00 16.77
N THR A 195 16.18 1.26 17.71
CA THR A 195 16.23 0.68 19.05
C THR A 195 15.70 -0.76 18.99
N LEU A 196 16.55 -1.72 19.30
CA LEU A 196 16.22 -3.13 19.44
C LEU A 196 15.72 -3.44 20.85
N LEU A 197 14.49 -3.94 20.96
CA LEU A 197 13.85 -4.42 22.18
C LEU A 197 13.58 -5.92 22.08
N TYR A 198 14.14 -6.70 23.00
CA TYR A 198 13.99 -8.15 23.02
C TYR A 198 12.64 -8.56 23.60
N ARG A 199 11.58 -8.63 22.79
CA ARG A 199 10.23 -8.99 23.29
C ARG A 199 10.16 -10.37 23.94
N ALA A 200 10.96 -11.34 23.48
CA ALA A 200 11.06 -12.66 24.08
C ALA A 200 11.95 -12.71 25.34
N ALA A 201 12.73 -11.66 25.62
CA ALA A 201 13.56 -11.53 26.80
C ALA A 201 13.58 -10.07 27.30
N PRO A 202 12.46 -9.55 27.85
CA PRO A 202 12.31 -8.12 28.17
C PRO A 202 13.27 -7.58 29.23
N ALA A 203 13.88 -8.47 30.01
CA ALA A 203 14.90 -8.11 31.01
C ALA A 203 16.24 -7.69 30.38
N LEU A 204 16.48 -8.00 29.10
CA LEU A 204 17.69 -7.57 28.41
C LEU A 204 17.61 -6.07 28.11
N PRO A 205 18.72 -5.33 28.29
CA PRO A 205 18.77 -3.91 27.95
C PRO A 205 18.54 -3.71 26.45
N SER A 206 17.89 -2.60 26.10
CA SER A 206 17.78 -2.18 24.71
C SER A 206 19.15 -1.94 24.08
N ARG A 207 19.20 -2.05 22.75
CA ARG A 207 20.44 -1.86 21.98
C ARG A 207 20.16 -1.00 20.76
N GLN A 208 21.17 -0.26 20.32
CA GLN A 208 21.15 0.37 19.00
C GLN A 208 21.53 -0.68 17.96
N ALA A 209 20.72 -0.76 16.92
CA ALA A 209 20.87 -1.70 15.82
C ALA A 209 20.91 -0.92 14.50
N ARG A 210 21.98 -1.11 13.73
CA ARG A 210 22.07 -0.63 12.36
C ARG A 210 21.52 -1.68 11.41
N VAL A 211 20.54 -1.30 10.61
CA VAL A 211 19.90 -2.22 9.66
C VAL A 211 20.76 -2.35 8.42
N LEU A 212 21.07 -3.58 8.03
CA LEU A 212 21.82 -3.89 6.81
C LEU A 212 20.89 -4.26 5.65
N SER A 213 19.89 -5.07 5.94
CA SER A 213 18.88 -5.52 4.97
C SER A 213 17.65 -6.09 5.69
N VAL A 214 16.58 -6.33 4.94
CA VAL A 214 15.39 -7.01 5.45
C VAL A 214 14.96 -8.13 4.52
N PHE A 215 14.36 -9.18 5.08
CA PHE A 215 13.92 -10.35 4.34
C PHE A 215 12.73 -11.04 5.02
N GLN A 216 12.09 -11.96 4.29
CA GLN A 216 11.03 -12.79 4.82
C GLN A 216 11.65 -14.00 5.54
N GLY A 217 11.70 -13.94 6.87
CA GLY A 217 12.11 -15.05 7.72
C GLY A 217 10.95 -16.00 8.05
N PRO A 218 11.24 -17.13 8.74
CA PRO A 218 10.24 -18.12 9.12
C PRO A 218 9.18 -17.58 10.09
N GLY A 219 9.56 -16.63 10.95
CA GLY A 219 8.66 -15.96 11.90
C GLY A 219 8.01 -14.68 11.39
N GLY A 220 8.20 -14.34 10.11
CA GLY A 220 7.75 -13.07 9.52
C GLY A 220 8.91 -12.19 9.04
N PRO A 221 8.66 -10.89 8.82
CA PRO A 221 9.68 -9.93 8.43
C PRO A 221 10.82 -9.86 9.44
N THR A 222 12.04 -10.05 8.93
CA THR A 222 13.28 -10.12 9.70
C THR A 222 14.26 -9.10 9.13
N ALA A 223 15.00 -8.43 10.01
CA ALA A 223 16.09 -7.55 9.65
C ALA A 223 17.42 -8.23 9.95
N ASP A 224 18.35 -8.12 9.00
CA ASP A 224 19.77 -8.34 9.27
C ASP A 224 20.34 -7.02 9.81
N VAL A 225 20.89 -7.06 11.03
CA VAL A 225 21.32 -5.87 11.75
C VAL A 225 22.71 -6.05 12.36
N GLU A 226 23.43 -4.95 12.50
CA GLU A 226 24.62 -4.84 13.32
C GLU A 226 24.26 -4.22 14.66
N VAL A 227 24.60 -4.90 15.75
CA VAL A 227 24.36 -4.44 17.12
C VAL A 227 25.69 -4.23 17.83
N GLU A 228 25.83 -3.12 18.52
CA GLU A 228 26.98 -2.90 19.41
C GLU A 228 26.75 -3.62 20.75
N GLU A 229 27.62 -4.59 21.06
CA GLU A 229 27.58 -5.38 22.28
C GLU A 229 28.90 -5.21 23.05
N PHE A 230 28.85 -5.17 24.39
CA PHE A 230 30.04 -5.22 25.23
C PHE A 230 30.41 -6.67 25.54
N VAL A 231 31.47 -7.17 24.93
CA VAL A 231 31.99 -8.52 25.17
C VAL A 231 33.30 -8.41 25.93
N ARG A 232 33.33 -8.93 27.17
CA ARG A 232 34.51 -8.86 28.07
C ARG A 232 35.05 -7.43 28.25
N GLY A 233 34.14 -6.46 28.40
CA GLY A 233 34.50 -5.04 28.61
C GLY A 233 34.92 -4.28 27.36
N ARG A 234 34.84 -4.87 26.16
CA ARG A 234 35.12 -4.19 24.88
C ARG A 234 33.86 -4.12 24.02
N ALA A 235 33.61 -2.97 23.41
CA ALA A 235 32.57 -2.81 22.40
C ALA A 235 32.92 -3.65 21.16
N LYS A 236 31.95 -4.43 20.68
CA LYS A 236 32.05 -5.27 19.49
C LYS A 236 30.78 -5.13 18.66
N ILE A 237 30.95 -4.99 17.35
CA ILE A 237 29.83 -5.03 16.41
C ILE A 237 29.53 -6.49 16.09
N CYS A 238 28.30 -6.90 16.37
CA CYS A 238 27.82 -8.27 16.19
C CYS A 238 26.66 -8.28 15.18
N PRO A 239 26.78 -8.99 14.04
CA PRO A 239 25.66 -9.18 13.13
C PRO A 239 24.62 -10.12 13.76
N ARG A 240 23.34 -9.80 13.59
CA ARG A 240 22.20 -10.54 14.15
C ARG A 240 21.01 -10.47 13.21
N TRP A 241 20.23 -11.54 13.19
CA TRP A 241 18.89 -11.49 12.64
C TRP A 241 17.89 -11.25 13.75
N VAL A 242 17.04 -10.24 13.57
CA VAL A 242 16.03 -9.83 14.56
C VAL A 242 14.68 -9.65 13.87
N SER A 243 13.58 -9.88 14.59
CA SER A 243 12.26 -9.58 14.02
C SER A 243 12.15 -8.07 13.80
N VAL A 244 11.59 -7.63 12.67
CA VAL A 244 11.32 -6.19 12.47
C VAL A 244 10.40 -5.64 13.56
N ARG A 245 9.57 -6.49 14.17
CA ARG A 245 8.68 -6.12 15.28
C ARG A 245 9.43 -5.87 16.61
N ASP A 246 10.69 -6.27 16.71
CA ASP A 246 11.55 -5.98 17.87
C ASP A 246 12.26 -4.62 17.71
N LEU A 247 12.23 -4.05 16.50
CA LEU A 247 12.84 -2.77 16.17
C LEU A 247 11.84 -1.64 16.36
N HIS A 248 12.33 -0.52 16.87
CA HIS A 248 11.56 0.70 17.10
C HIS A 248 12.35 1.90 16.58
N PRO A 249 11.69 2.96 16.09
CA PRO A 249 12.37 4.19 15.68
C PRO A 249 13.26 4.69 16.82
N SER A 250 14.55 4.92 16.53
CA SER A 250 15.44 5.50 17.53
C SER A 250 14.93 6.89 17.87
N THR A 251 14.54 7.11 19.12
CA THR A 251 14.17 8.44 19.62
C THR A 251 15.46 9.16 19.97
N GLU A 252 16.21 9.60 18.97
CA GLU A 252 17.24 10.61 19.23
C GLU A 252 16.54 11.96 19.37
N VAL A 253 16.49 12.43 20.62
CA VAL A 253 16.36 13.86 20.92
C VAL A 253 17.51 14.52 20.16
N LEU A 254 17.17 15.35 19.17
CA LEU A 254 18.08 16.35 18.62
C LEU A 254 18.58 17.19 19.80
N ALA A 255 19.81 16.93 20.24
CA ALA A 255 20.58 17.81 21.10
C ALA A 255 21.30 18.85 20.22
#